data_AF-A0A8C9U416-F1
#
_entry.id   AF-A0A8C9U416-F1
#
_cell.length_a   1.000
_cell.length_b   1.000
_cell.length_c   1.000
_cell.angle_alpha   90.00
_cell.angle_beta   90.00
_cell.angle_gamma   90.00
#
_symmetry.space_group_name_H-M   'P 1'
#
loop_
_entity.id
_entity.type
_entity.pdbx_description
1 polymer ?
#
loop_
_entity_poly.entity_id
_entity_poly.type
_entity_poly.pdbx_seq_one_letter_code
_entity_poly.pdbx_strand_id
1 'polypeptide(L)'
;MTAWIVLPVSLSAFSITGIWIVYAMAVMNHHVCPVENWTYNVTCTEETAKQGFPKTCCTLEDVPLISKCGSFPPESCLFSLIGNVGAFMVVMVCLLRYAQVIEHSHRCWVNTSALVSGCTNALGLVMVGNFQVDHARSLHYVGAGVAFPAGLLFVCLQCVLTYRVAVTALDYWMAHVRVALAAGALVSLVLSGIFFIHESFVLQHAAAICEWVFTVDILVFYGTFTYEFGAVNNDTMVAALQSSRHRSSGVIIGAGSRGGALSGSSLGGAKALKSPGGSSTSTHLNCNPESIAML
;
A
#
# COMPACT_ATOMS: atom_id res chain seq x y z
N MET A 1 -14.06 12.45 20.62
CA MET A 1 -13.66 11.65 19.42
C MET A 1 -12.60 12.42 18.68
N THR A 2 -11.50 11.78 18.32
CA THR A 2 -10.37 12.41 17.64
C THR A 2 -10.73 12.60 16.17
N ALA A 3 -10.37 13.75 15.58
CA ALA A 3 -10.66 14.04 14.17
C ALA A 3 -10.05 12.99 13.21
N TRP A 4 -9.04 12.25 13.67
CA TRP A 4 -8.31 11.23 12.93
C TRP A 4 -9.13 9.99 12.57
N ILE A 5 -10.23 9.71 13.28
CA ILE A 5 -11.20 8.65 12.94
C ILE A 5 -11.76 8.86 11.53
N VAL A 6 -11.94 10.11 11.12
CA VAL A 6 -12.54 10.48 9.84
C VAL A 6 -11.65 10.10 8.66
N LEU A 7 -10.33 10.07 8.84
CA LEU A 7 -9.37 9.87 7.75
C LEU A 7 -9.51 8.48 7.08
N PRO A 8 -9.44 7.34 7.81
CA PRO A 8 -9.57 6.03 7.17
C PRO A 8 -10.98 5.74 6.64
N VAL A 9 -12.01 6.23 7.33
CA VAL A 9 -13.41 6.13 6.85
C VAL A 9 -13.57 6.89 5.54
N SER A 10 -13.07 8.13 5.48
CA SER A 10 -13.17 8.97 4.29
C SER A 10 -12.39 8.36 3.14
N LEU A 11 -11.17 7.85 3.36
CA LEU A 11 -10.38 7.17 2.34
C LEU A 11 -11.17 6.01 1.72
N SER A 12 -11.76 5.15 2.56
CA SER A 12 -12.50 3.97 2.14
C SER A 12 -13.78 4.35 1.40
N ALA A 13 -14.62 5.17 2.03
CA ALA A 13 -15.92 5.55 1.48
C ALA A 13 -15.79 6.36 0.19
N PHE A 14 -14.88 7.34 0.16
CA PHE A 14 -14.64 8.16 -1.02
C PHE A 14 -14.10 7.31 -2.19
N SER A 15 -13.11 6.46 -1.94
CA SER A 15 -12.47 5.67 -3.01
C SER A 15 -13.40 4.59 -3.56
N ILE A 16 -14.09 3.84 -2.67
CA ILE A 16 -15.05 2.81 -3.10
C ILE A 16 -16.17 3.46 -3.91
N THR A 17 -16.81 4.50 -3.37
CA THR A 17 -17.92 5.20 -4.05
C THR A 17 -17.45 5.79 -5.38
N GLY A 18 -16.27 6.43 -5.38
CA GLY A 18 -15.70 7.03 -6.58
C GLY A 18 -15.44 6.01 -7.69
N ILE A 19 -14.84 4.86 -7.36
CA ILE A 19 -14.55 3.81 -8.36
C ILE A 19 -15.85 3.22 -8.93
N TRP A 20 -16.88 3.03 -8.10
CA TRP A 20 -18.20 2.60 -8.58
C TRP A 20 -18.88 3.63 -9.49
N ILE A 21 -18.73 4.93 -9.20
CA ILE A 21 -19.23 6.01 -10.08
C ILE A 21 -18.48 5.98 -11.42
N VAL A 22 -17.14 5.83 -11.40
CA VAL A 22 -16.31 5.70 -12.60
C VAL A 22 -16.77 4.52 -13.46
N TYR A 23 -16.98 3.35 -12.84
CA TYR A 23 -17.54 2.18 -13.52
C TYR A 23 -18.93 2.44 -14.11
N ALA A 24 -19.84 3.03 -13.34
CA ALA A 24 -21.20 3.31 -13.82
C ALA A 24 -21.19 4.24 -15.04
N MET A 25 -20.37 5.29 -15.03
CA MET A 25 -20.21 6.17 -16.19
C MET A 25 -19.61 5.42 -17.38
N ALA A 26 -18.56 4.62 -17.17
CA ALA A 26 -17.92 3.87 -18.24
C ALA A 26 -18.89 2.88 -18.91
N VAL A 27 -19.77 2.24 -18.13
CA VAL A 27 -20.84 1.38 -18.66
C VAL A 27 -21.89 2.20 -19.42
N MET A 28 -22.33 3.34 -18.86
CA MET A 28 -23.32 4.23 -19.50
C MET A 28 -22.81 4.82 -20.82
N ASN A 29 -21.51 5.11 -20.90
CA ASN A 29 -20.85 5.62 -22.10
C ASN A 29 -20.35 4.53 -23.06
N HIS A 30 -20.65 3.26 -22.77
CA HIS A 30 -20.27 2.10 -23.60
C HIS A 30 -18.75 1.88 -23.75
N HIS A 31 -17.94 2.45 -22.85
CA HIS A 31 -16.49 2.27 -22.80
C HIS A 31 -16.07 0.93 -22.19
N VAL A 32 -16.91 0.34 -21.34
CA VAL A 32 -16.68 -1.00 -20.76
C VAL A 32 -17.96 -1.83 -20.76
N CYS A 33 -17.79 -3.12 -20.56
CA CYS A 33 -18.89 -4.08 -20.45
C CYS A 33 -19.47 -4.17 -19.03
N PRO A 34 -20.80 -4.32 -18.85
CA PRO A 34 -21.38 -4.55 -17.53
C PRO A 34 -20.86 -5.84 -16.90
N VAL A 35 -20.54 -5.85 -15.61
CA VAL A 35 -20.02 -7.03 -14.89
C VAL A 35 -20.99 -8.22 -14.88
N GLU A 36 -22.31 -7.96 -14.88
CA GLU A 36 -23.35 -8.99 -14.68
C GLU A 36 -23.94 -9.58 -15.97
N ASN A 37 -23.83 -8.89 -17.11
CA ASN A 37 -24.53 -9.27 -18.34
C ASN A 37 -23.57 -9.82 -19.42
N TRP A 38 -22.90 -10.93 -19.10
CA TRP A 38 -21.96 -11.58 -20.02
C TRP A 38 -22.55 -12.85 -20.64
N THR A 39 -22.65 -12.87 -21.96
CA THR A 39 -22.87 -14.07 -22.75
C THR A 39 -21.55 -14.47 -23.42
N TYR A 40 -20.87 -15.48 -22.88
CA TYR A 40 -19.62 -16.02 -23.43
C TYR A 40 -19.88 -16.88 -24.68
N ASN A 41 -20.44 -16.30 -25.74
CA ASN A 41 -20.62 -17.00 -27.01
C ASN A 41 -19.38 -16.81 -27.89
N VAL A 42 -18.78 -17.91 -28.35
CA VAL A 42 -17.49 -17.97 -29.10
C VAL A 42 -17.58 -17.34 -30.51
N THR A 43 -18.71 -16.73 -30.86
CA THR A 43 -19.04 -16.21 -32.20
C THR A 43 -19.22 -14.70 -32.18
N CYS A 44 -18.19 -13.96 -31.80
CA CYS A 44 -18.18 -12.50 -31.94
C CYS A 44 -17.58 -12.16 -33.31
N THR A 45 -18.41 -12.14 -34.36
CA THR A 45 -18.01 -11.54 -35.64
C THR A 45 -17.94 -10.02 -35.46
N GLU A 46 -16.90 -9.35 -35.98
CA GLU A 46 -16.70 -7.89 -35.85
C GLU A 46 -17.95 -7.06 -36.23
N GLU A 47 -18.82 -7.59 -37.08
CA GLU A 47 -20.06 -6.93 -37.52
C GLU A 47 -21.20 -6.90 -36.48
N THR A 48 -21.16 -7.74 -35.45
CA THR A 48 -22.18 -7.78 -34.36
C THR A 48 -21.90 -6.81 -33.21
N ALA A 49 -20.78 -6.07 -33.23
CA ALA A 49 -20.43 -5.05 -32.23
C ALA A 49 -21.13 -3.69 -32.48
N LYS A 50 -22.27 -3.66 -33.19
CA LYS A 50 -22.98 -2.41 -33.51
C LYS A 50 -23.94 -1.96 -32.39
N GLN A 51 -23.96 -0.64 -32.22
CA GLN A 51 -24.75 0.18 -31.30
C GLN A 51 -26.18 -0.34 -31.08
N GLY A 52 -26.38 -1.00 -29.95
CA GLY A 52 -27.67 -1.41 -29.43
C GLY A 52 -27.60 -1.51 -27.91
N PHE A 53 -28.70 -1.18 -27.24
CA PHE A 53 -28.84 -1.31 -25.79
C PHE A 53 -29.56 -2.63 -25.49
N PRO A 54 -28.98 -3.57 -24.72
CA PRO A 54 -27.62 -3.57 -24.15
C PRO A 54 -26.52 -3.98 -25.16
N LYS A 55 -25.30 -3.44 -25.00
CA LYS A 55 -24.11 -3.78 -25.80
C LYS A 55 -23.82 -5.29 -25.64
N THR A 56 -23.77 -6.03 -26.74
CA THR A 56 -23.29 -7.42 -26.74
C THR A 56 -21.78 -7.42 -26.52
N CYS A 57 -21.40 -7.81 -25.30
CA CYS A 57 -20.02 -7.73 -24.81
C CYS A 57 -19.23 -8.95 -25.21
N CYS A 58 -18.35 -8.72 -26.18
CA CYS A 58 -17.79 -9.75 -27.04
C CYS A 58 -16.30 -9.51 -27.36
N THR A 59 -15.67 -8.52 -26.70
CA THR A 59 -14.32 -8.03 -26.98
C THR A 59 -13.46 -8.10 -25.71
N LEU A 60 -12.19 -8.51 -25.85
CA LEU A 60 -11.21 -8.49 -24.76
C LEU A 60 -10.83 -7.05 -24.37
N GLU A 61 -11.07 -6.09 -25.26
CA GLU A 61 -10.68 -4.69 -25.08
C GLU A 61 -11.55 -3.94 -24.06
N ASP A 62 -12.80 -4.38 -23.87
CA ASP A 62 -13.83 -3.71 -23.05
C ASP A 62 -14.10 -4.42 -21.71
N VAL A 63 -13.22 -5.34 -21.30
CA VAL A 63 -13.31 -6.03 -20.00
C VAL A 63 -13.33 -4.98 -18.87
N PRO A 64 -14.26 -5.04 -17.89
CA PRO A 64 -14.46 -4.02 -16.87
C PRO A 64 -13.42 -4.06 -15.74
N LEU A 65 -12.14 -4.01 -16.10
CA LEU A 65 -11.05 -3.71 -15.18
C LEU A 65 -11.27 -2.30 -14.60
N ILE A 66 -10.91 -2.07 -13.33
CA ILE A 66 -11.06 -0.75 -12.70
C ILE A 66 -10.28 0.30 -13.51
N SER A 67 -9.05 -0.05 -13.86
CA SER A 67 -8.17 0.74 -14.71
C SER A 67 -8.76 1.07 -16.09
N LYS A 68 -9.50 0.12 -16.68
CA LYS A 68 -10.18 0.33 -17.97
C LYS A 68 -11.34 1.31 -17.87
N CYS A 69 -12.12 1.23 -16.79
CA CYS A 69 -13.23 2.16 -16.55
C CYS A 69 -12.77 3.63 -16.49
N GLY A 70 -11.54 3.88 -16.05
CA GLY A 70 -10.94 5.22 -15.95
C GLY A 70 -10.15 5.68 -17.19
N SER A 71 -10.40 5.12 -18.39
CA SER A 71 -9.53 5.40 -19.55
C SER A 71 -9.91 6.63 -20.36
N PHE A 72 -11.19 7.02 -20.39
CA PHE A 72 -11.70 8.10 -21.24
C PHE A 72 -12.29 9.25 -20.40
N PRO A 73 -12.27 10.51 -20.88
CA PRO A 73 -12.98 11.60 -20.20
C PRO A 73 -14.50 11.45 -20.30
N PRO A 74 -15.27 11.78 -19.25
CA PRO A 74 -14.85 12.38 -17.97
C PRO A 74 -14.37 11.36 -16.92
N GLU A 75 -14.48 10.05 -17.17
CA GLU A 75 -14.16 9.00 -16.21
C GLU A 75 -12.70 9.05 -15.75
N SER A 76 -11.78 9.31 -16.68
CA SER A 76 -10.34 9.39 -16.43
C SER A 76 -9.95 10.54 -15.52
N CYS A 77 -10.65 11.68 -15.61
CA CYS A 77 -10.45 12.81 -14.71
C CYS A 77 -10.88 12.46 -13.28
N LEU A 78 -12.01 11.76 -13.14
CA LEU A 78 -12.50 11.31 -11.84
C LEU A 78 -11.61 10.21 -11.27
N PHE A 79 -11.15 9.25 -12.08
CA PHE A 79 -10.21 8.21 -11.67
C PHE A 79 -8.88 8.79 -11.19
N SER A 80 -8.33 9.78 -11.90
CA SER A 80 -7.12 10.52 -11.47
C SER A 80 -7.34 11.27 -10.16
N LEU A 81 -8.46 11.97 -10.01
CA LEU A 81 -8.81 12.66 -8.77
C LEU A 81 -8.88 11.69 -7.58
N ILE A 82 -9.59 10.58 -7.75
CA ILE A 82 -9.75 9.54 -6.71
C ILE A 82 -8.39 8.94 -6.36
N GLY A 83 -7.58 8.57 -7.35
CA GLY A 83 -6.25 7.99 -7.15
C GLY A 83 -5.30 8.95 -6.41
N ASN A 84 -5.26 10.23 -6.80
CA ASN A 84 -4.39 11.23 -6.19
C ASN A 84 -4.79 11.57 -4.75
N VAL A 85 -6.08 11.80 -4.50
CA VAL A 85 -6.60 12.06 -3.15
C VAL A 85 -6.40 10.83 -2.26
N GLY A 86 -6.70 9.64 -2.79
CA GLY A 86 -6.48 8.36 -2.11
C GLY A 86 -5.01 8.16 -1.74
N ALA A 87 -4.07 8.41 -2.65
CA ALA A 87 -2.64 8.32 -2.40
C ALA A 87 -2.19 9.26 -1.26
N PHE A 88 -2.65 10.51 -1.26
CA PHE A 88 -2.35 11.44 -0.17
C PHE A 88 -2.88 10.94 1.18
N MET A 89 -4.13 10.47 1.22
CA MET A 89 -4.74 9.95 2.44
C MET A 89 -4.05 8.68 2.93
N VAL A 90 -3.61 7.78 2.04
CA VAL A 90 -2.80 6.61 2.37
C VAL A 90 -1.51 7.02 3.07
N VAL A 91 -0.77 8.00 2.55
CA VAL A 91 0.46 8.49 3.20
C VAL A 91 0.16 9.01 4.60
N MET A 92 -0.91 9.80 4.77
CA MET A 92 -1.32 10.30 6.09
C MET A 92 -1.64 9.15 7.06
N VAL A 93 -2.41 8.15 6.63
CA VAL A 93 -2.72 6.96 7.45
C VAL A 93 -1.42 6.22 7.84
N CYS A 94 -0.50 6.03 6.89
CA CYS A 94 0.77 5.35 7.16
C CYS A 94 1.63 6.11 8.18
N LEU A 95 1.70 7.44 8.10
CA LEU A 95 2.43 8.28 9.06
C LEU A 95 1.83 8.22 10.47
N LEU A 96 0.50 8.34 10.57
CA LEU A 96 -0.20 8.25 11.85
C LEU A 96 -0.03 6.87 12.47
N ARG A 97 -0.17 5.81 11.67
CA ARG A 97 0.02 4.44 12.13
C ARG A 97 1.46 4.19 12.59
N TYR A 98 2.43 4.71 11.84
CA TYR A 98 3.85 4.62 12.22
C TYR A 98 4.12 5.29 13.57
N ALA A 99 3.59 6.50 13.77
CA ALA A 99 3.70 7.25 15.02
C ALA A 99 3.06 6.49 16.19
N GLN A 100 1.83 6.01 16.02
CA GLN A 100 1.11 5.26 17.05
C GLN A 100 1.88 4.00 17.48
N VAL A 101 2.46 3.26 16.54
CA VAL A 101 3.20 2.03 16.84
C VAL A 101 4.52 2.33 17.57
N ILE A 102 5.17 3.46 17.31
CA ILE A 102 6.38 3.88 18.05
C ILE A 102 6.05 4.19 19.52
N GLU A 103 4.86 4.73 19.80
CA GLU A 103 4.43 5.02 21.16
C GLU A 103 4.21 3.73 21.97
N HIS A 104 3.65 2.69 21.35
CA HIS A 104 3.32 1.43 22.02
C HIS A 104 4.46 0.39 22.02
N SER A 105 5.35 0.44 21.03
CA SER A 105 6.44 -0.52 20.88
C SER A 105 7.72 0.21 20.48
N HIS A 106 8.85 -0.20 21.06
CA HIS A 106 10.17 0.27 20.63
C HIS A 106 10.36 0.10 19.11
N ARG A 107 11.23 0.94 18.53
CA ARG A 107 11.50 1.01 17.09
C ARG A 107 11.76 -0.39 16.52
N CYS A 108 10.84 -0.84 15.66
CA CYS A 108 10.93 -2.12 14.98
C CYS A 108 11.12 -1.91 13.47
N TRP A 109 11.93 -2.77 12.85
CA TRP A 109 12.08 -2.82 11.39
C TRP A 109 10.75 -3.04 10.69
N VAL A 110 9.85 -3.85 11.27
CA VAL A 110 8.51 -4.13 10.71
C VAL A 110 7.68 -2.84 10.54
N ASN A 111 7.71 -1.94 11.53
CA ASN A 111 6.97 -0.68 11.47
C ASN A 111 7.54 0.26 10.38
N THR A 112 8.87 0.32 10.27
CA THR A 112 9.53 1.14 9.24
C THR A 112 9.29 0.57 7.84
N SER A 113 9.38 -0.76 7.67
CA SER A 113 9.06 -1.44 6.41
C SER A 113 7.60 -1.22 6.01
N ALA A 114 6.66 -1.23 6.96
CA ALA A 114 5.26 -0.92 6.68
C ALA A 114 5.11 0.53 6.18
N LEU A 115 5.72 1.51 6.85
CA LEU A 115 5.68 2.91 6.39
C LEU A 115 6.24 3.05 4.96
N VAL A 116 7.40 2.47 4.67
CA VAL A 116 8.02 2.51 3.34
C VAL A 116 7.09 1.85 2.30
N SER A 117 6.55 0.67 2.61
CA SER A 117 5.62 -0.04 1.73
C SER A 117 4.36 0.79 1.43
N GLY A 118 3.81 1.47 2.44
CA GLY A 118 2.66 2.36 2.27
C GLY A 118 2.95 3.58 1.40
N CYS A 119 4.12 4.22 1.56
CA CYS A 119 4.54 5.32 0.69
C CYS A 119 4.78 4.85 -0.76
N THR A 120 5.37 3.68 -0.94
CA THR A 120 5.56 3.07 -2.28
C THR A 120 4.21 2.73 -2.92
N ASN A 121 3.25 2.23 -2.14
CA ASN A 121 1.88 2.01 -2.61
C ASN A 121 1.24 3.31 -3.11
N ALA A 122 1.33 4.40 -2.32
CA ALA A 122 0.81 5.70 -2.72
C ALA A 122 1.45 6.24 -4.00
N LEU A 123 2.76 6.07 -4.18
CA LEU A 123 3.44 6.43 -5.42
C LEU A 123 2.88 5.65 -6.63
N GLY A 124 2.69 4.33 -6.46
CA GLY A 124 2.06 3.50 -7.48
C GLY A 124 0.62 3.96 -7.82
N LEU A 125 -0.19 4.29 -6.81
CA LEU A 125 -1.55 4.81 -7.00
C LEU A 125 -1.58 6.12 -7.80
N VAL A 126 -0.65 7.04 -7.54
CA VAL A 126 -0.50 8.26 -8.35
C VAL A 126 -0.19 7.91 -9.80
N MET A 127 0.70 6.95 -10.06
CA MET A 127 0.99 6.54 -11.44
C MET A 127 -0.24 5.92 -12.12
N VAL A 128 -0.91 4.96 -11.47
CA VAL A 128 -2.11 4.28 -12.00
C VAL A 128 -3.23 5.28 -12.31
N GLY A 129 -3.48 6.23 -11.42
CA GLY A 129 -4.55 7.22 -11.58
C GLY A 129 -4.30 8.25 -12.68
N ASN A 130 -3.03 8.62 -12.94
CA ASN A 130 -2.70 9.67 -13.92
C ASN A 130 -2.29 9.15 -15.30
N PHE A 131 -1.80 7.92 -15.38
CA PHE A 131 -1.44 7.28 -16.65
C PHE A 131 -2.46 6.21 -16.96
N GLN A 132 -3.39 6.49 -17.88
CA GLN A 132 -4.46 5.56 -18.24
C GLN A 132 -3.92 4.38 -19.06
N VAL A 133 -4.53 3.20 -18.90
CA VAL A 133 -4.06 1.95 -19.53
C VAL A 133 -4.08 2.03 -21.07
N ASP A 134 -5.03 2.76 -21.65
CA ASP A 134 -5.18 2.88 -23.12
C ASP A 134 -4.27 3.95 -23.76
N HIS A 135 -3.82 4.94 -22.98
CA HIS A 135 -3.01 6.06 -23.49
C HIS A 135 -1.53 5.95 -23.11
N ALA A 136 -1.24 5.37 -21.94
CA ALA A 136 0.10 5.29 -21.37
C ALA A 136 0.36 3.93 -20.70
N ARG A 137 0.05 2.85 -21.42
CA ARG A 137 0.05 1.45 -20.95
C ARG A 137 1.29 1.03 -20.15
N SER A 138 2.49 1.39 -20.62
CA SER A 138 3.75 1.04 -19.95
C SER A 138 3.83 1.66 -18.55
N LEU A 139 3.58 2.97 -18.44
CA LEU A 139 3.61 3.68 -17.15
C LEU A 139 2.48 3.22 -16.23
N HIS A 140 1.29 2.93 -16.80
CA HIS A 140 0.17 2.39 -16.04
C HIS A 140 0.53 1.05 -15.38
N TYR A 141 1.07 0.09 -16.14
CA TYR A 141 1.42 -1.21 -15.59
C TYR A 141 2.63 -1.18 -14.65
N VAL A 142 3.60 -0.28 -14.89
CA VAL A 142 4.65 -0.01 -13.89
C VAL A 142 4.02 0.49 -12.59
N GLY A 143 3.08 1.43 -12.68
CA GLY A 143 2.31 1.93 -11.54
C GLY A 143 1.56 0.82 -10.81
N ALA A 144 0.82 -0.03 -11.53
CA ALA A 144 0.06 -1.14 -10.96
C ALA A 144 0.97 -2.20 -10.30
N GLY A 145 2.07 -2.54 -10.97
CA GLY A 145 3.09 -3.45 -10.46
C GLY A 145 3.84 -2.92 -9.23
N VAL A 146 3.81 -1.61 -8.98
CA VAL A 146 4.31 -0.99 -7.74
C VAL A 146 3.21 -0.91 -6.68
N ALA A 147 2.03 -0.41 -7.04
CA ALA A 147 0.92 -0.16 -6.13
C ALA A 147 0.45 -1.45 -5.45
N PHE A 148 0.05 -2.45 -6.23
CA PHE A 148 -0.65 -3.61 -5.69
C PHE A 148 0.24 -4.48 -4.78
N PRO A 149 1.50 -4.83 -5.18
CA PRO A 149 2.39 -5.58 -4.29
C PRO A 149 2.80 -4.78 -3.04
N ALA A 150 3.04 -3.48 -3.16
CA ALA A 150 3.39 -2.65 -2.01
C ALA A 150 2.21 -2.45 -1.04
N GLY A 151 0.99 -2.32 -1.57
CA GLY A 151 -0.24 -2.30 -0.78
C GLY A 151 -0.47 -3.62 -0.05
N LEU A 152 -0.27 -4.75 -0.73
CA LEU A 152 -0.37 -6.08 -0.13
C LEU A 152 0.67 -6.30 0.96
N LEU A 153 1.93 -5.93 0.70
CA LEU A 153 3.00 -6.01 1.70
C LEU A 153 2.69 -5.13 2.92
N PHE A 154 2.16 -3.93 2.70
CA PHE A 154 1.73 -3.03 3.77
C PHE A 154 0.68 -3.70 4.68
N VAL A 155 -0.41 -4.23 4.13
CA VAL A 155 -1.48 -4.85 4.94
C VAL A 155 -1.01 -6.11 5.66
N CYS A 156 -0.13 -6.92 5.04
CA CYS A 156 0.47 -8.09 5.69
C CYS A 156 1.34 -7.68 6.89
N LEU A 157 2.19 -6.66 6.74
CA LEU A 157 3.01 -6.14 7.85
C LEU A 157 2.13 -5.53 8.95
N GLN A 158 1.04 -4.86 8.58
CA GLN A 158 0.08 -4.32 9.55
C GLN A 158 -0.68 -5.41 10.30
N CYS A 159 -0.97 -6.57 9.69
CA CYS A 159 -1.50 -7.73 10.43
C CYS A 159 -0.54 -8.14 11.55
N VAL A 160 0.75 -8.29 11.23
CA VAL A 160 1.78 -8.66 12.23
C VAL A 160 1.87 -7.62 13.34
N LEU A 161 1.89 -6.33 12.99
CA LEU A 161 1.93 -5.25 13.98
C LEU A 161 0.67 -5.20 14.85
N THR A 162 -0.49 -5.48 14.29
CA THR A 162 -1.76 -5.49 15.03
C THR A 162 -1.75 -6.57 16.11
N TYR A 163 -1.30 -7.80 15.81
CA TYR A 163 -1.14 -8.83 16.84
C TYR A 163 -0.09 -8.48 17.89
N ARG A 164 1.03 -7.86 17.48
CA ARG A 164 2.10 -7.49 18.43
C ARG A 164 1.68 -6.44 19.44
N VAL A 165 0.73 -5.57 19.08
CA VAL A 165 0.23 -4.48 19.95
C VAL A 165 -1.10 -4.86 20.62
N ALA A 166 -1.70 -5.99 20.26
CA ALA A 166 -2.99 -6.41 20.80
C ALA A 166 -2.90 -6.77 22.29
N VAL A 167 -3.76 -6.14 23.11
CA VAL A 167 -3.85 -6.42 24.55
C VAL A 167 -5.23 -6.95 24.90
N THR A 168 -6.28 -6.42 24.28
CA THR A 168 -7.67 -6.78 24.59
C THR A 168 -8.22 -7.81 23.60
N ALA A 169 -9.27 -8.55 23.99
CA ALA A 169 -9.96 -9.48 23.10
C ALA A 169 -10.50 -8.79 21.82
N LEU A 170 -10.87 -7.51 21.92
CA LEU A 170 -11.33 -6.72 20.77
C LEU A 170 -10.18 -6.43 19.79
N ASP A 171 -8.97 -6.17 20.30
CA ASP A 171 -7.78 -5.98 19.46
C ASP A 171 -7.42 -7.26 18.69
N TYR A 172 -7.52 -8.42 19.35
CA TYR A 172 -7.34 -9.72 18.71
C TYR A 172 -8.42 -10.00 17.65
N TRP A 173 -9.69 -9.69 17.94
CA TRP A 173 -10.76 -9.83 16.96
C TRP A 173 -10.51 -8.97 15.71
N MET A 174 -10.11 -7.72 15.89
CA MET A 174 -9.71 -6.83 14.80
C MET A 174 -8.49 -7.36 14.04
N ALA A 175 -7.52 -7.98 14.72
CA ALA A 175 -6.38 -8.62 14.07
C ALA A 175 -6.80 -9.81 13.18
N HIS A 176 -7.77 -10.63 13.63
CA HIS A 176 -8.33 -11.71 12.82
C HIS A 176 -9.07 -11.19 11.59
N VAL A 177 -9.90 -10.16 11.74
CA VAL A 177 -10.59 -9.51 10.61
C VAL A 177 -9.59 -9.00 9.58
N ARG A 178 -8.49 -8.37 10.03
CA ARG A 178 -7.42 -7.89 9.14
C ARG A 178 -6.70 -9.01 8.41
N VAL A 179 -6.43 -10.13 9.08
CA VAL A 179 -5.83 -11.30 8.42
C VAL A 179 -6.76 -11.86 7.35
N ALA A 180 -8.07 -11.94 7.64
CA ALA A 180 -9.05 -12.41 6.65
C ALA A 180 -9.07 -11.50 5.41
N LEU A 181 -9.11 -10.18 5.59
CA LEU A 181 -9.03 -9.21 4.49
C LEU A 181 -7.71 -9.30 3.72
N ALA A 182 -6.56 -9.40 4.41
CA ALA A 182 -5.26 -9.53 3.77
C ALA A 182 -5.11 -10.85 3.00
N ALA A 183 -5.69 -11.95 3.51
CA ALA A 183 -5.72 -13.23 2.81
C ALA A 183 -6.62 -13.17 1.56
N GLY A 184 -7.80 -12.54 1.66
CA GLY A 184 -8.68 -12.27 0.51
C GLY A 184 -7.98 -11.44 -0.57
N ALA A 185 -7.29 -10.38 -0.17
CA ALA A 185 -6.48 -9.55 -1.05
C ALA A 185 -5.32 -10.34 -1.70
N LEU A 186 -4.58 -11.14 -0.94
CA LEU A 186 -3.50 -11.98 -1.47
C LEU A 186 -4.03 -12.95 -2.55
N VAL A 187 -5.10 -13.69 -2.23
CA VAL A 187 -5.70 -14.65 -3.16
C VAL A 187 -6.19 -13.94 -4.41
N SER A 188 -6.90 -12.83 -4.26
CA SER A 188 -7.43 -12.04 -5.38
C SER A 188 -6.31 -11.50 -6.26
N LEU A 189 -5.24 -10.93 -5.70
CA LEU A 189 -4.12 -10.41 -6.49
C LEU A 189 -3.40 -11.53 -7.27
N VAL A 190 -3.18 -12.68 -6.64
CA VAL A 190 -2.53 -13.84 -7.28
C VAL A 190 -3.39 -14.38 -8.42
N LEU A 191 -4.69 -14.60 -8.17
CA LEU A 191 -5.63 -15.06 -9.20
C LEU A 191 -5.76 -14.06 -10.34
N SER A 192 -5.84 -12.77 -10.04
CA SER A 192 -5.83 -11.71 -11.05
C SER A 192 -4.61 -11.81 -11.95
N GLY A 193 -3.41 -11.96 -11.38
CA GLY A 193 -2.18 -12.08 -12.15
C GLY A 193 -2.14 -13.33 -13.03
N ILE A 194 -2.56 -14.48 -12.51
CA ILE A 194 -2.60 -15.75 -13.26
C ILE A 194 -3.60 -15.65 -14.42
N PHE A 195 -4.82 -15.17 -14.14
CA PHE A 195 -5.88 -15.10 -15.14
C PHE A 195 -5.61 -14.04 -16.21
N PHE A 196 -4.97 -12.92 -15.85
CA PHE A 196 -4.65 -11.83 -16.78
C PHE A 196 -3.70 -12.24 -17.91
N ILE A 197 -2.83 -13.23 -17.69
CA ILE A 197 -1.88 -13.71 -18.70
C ILE A 197 -2.58 -14.51 -19.82
N HIS A 198 -3.78 -15.03 -19.57
CA HIS A 198 -4.49 -15.87 -20.52
C HIS A 198 -5.36 -15.02 -21.47
N GLU A 199 -5.37 -15.38 -22.76
CA GLU A 199 -6.20 -14.71 -23.80
C GLU A 199 -7.66 -15.20 -23.81
N SER A 200 -8.14 -15.81 -22.73
CA SER A 200 -9.52 -16.27 -22.62
C SER A 200 -10.41 -15.17 -22.05
N PHE A 201 -11.53 -14.87 -22.72
CA PHE A 201 -12.54 -13.90 -22.26
C PHE A 201 -13.02 -14.20 -20.83
N VAL A 202 -13.22 -15.48 -20.51
CA VAL A 202 -13.68 -15.90 -19.17
C VAL A 202 -12.63 -15.62 -18.12
N LEU A 203 -11.35 -15.91 -18.42
CA LEU A 203 -10.26 -15.70 -17.48
C LEU A 203 -9.96 -14.21 -17.30
N GLN A 204 -9.97 -13.40 -18.36
CA GLN A 204 -9.77 -11.95 -18.21
C GLN A 204 -10.92 -11.29 -17.45
N HIS A 205 -12.16 -11.74 -17.65
CA HIS A 205 -13.28 -11.28 -16.82
C HIS A 205 -13.12 -11.68 -15.36
N ALA A 206 -12.70 -12.93 -15.09
CA ALA A 206 -12.38 -13.37 -13.74
C ALA A 206 -11.21 -12.57 -13.14
N ALA A 207 -10.21 -12.18 -13.94
CA ALA A 207 -9.12 -11.31 -13.52
C ALA A 207 -9.64 -9.93 -13.10
N ALA A 208 -10.57 -9.35 -13.86
CA ALA A 208 -11.21 -8.09 -13.50
C ALA A 208 -11.98 -8.21 -12.18
N ILE A 209 -12.78 -9.26 -11.99
CA ILE A 209 -13.46 -9.49 -10.70
C ILE A 209 -12.43 -9.57 -9.56
N CYS A 210 -11.31 -10.26 -9.76
CA CYS A 210 -10.24 -10.35 -8.76
C CYS A 210 -9.59 -8.99 -8.48
N GLU A 211 -9.37 -8.12 -9.49
CA GLU A 211 -8.87 -6.75 -9.31
C GLU A 211 -9.84 -5.92 -8.43
N TRP A 212 -11.14 -6.04 -8.67
CA TRP A 212 -12.18 -5.39 -7.89
C TRP A 212 -12.18 -5.86 -6.43
N VAL A 213 -12.20 -7.17 -6.21
CA VAL A 213 -12.17 -7.76 -4.86
C VAL A 213 -10.90 -7.33 -4.12
N PHE A 214 -9.73 -7.41 -4.76
CA PHE A 214 -8.47 -6.94 -4.18
C PHE A 214 -8.56 -5.47 -3.74
N THR A 215 -9.05 -4.60 -4.62
CA THR A 215 -9.11 -3.16 -4.34
C THR A 215 -10.07 -2.85 -3.19
N VAL A 216 -11.24 -3.50 -3.16
CA VAL A 216 -12.22 -3.32 -2.07
C VAL A 216 -11.68 -3.86 -0.76
N ASP A 217 -11.05 -5.04 -0.74
CA ASP A 217 -10.43 -5.61 0.47
C ASP A 217 -9.36 -4.68 1.05
N ILE A 218 -8.50 -4.10 0.20
CA ILE A 218 -7.48 -3.14 0.64
C ILE A 218 -8.12 -1.87 1.20
N LEU A 219 -9.14 -1.31 0.55
CA LEU A 219 -9.83 -0.11 1.03
C LEU A 219 -10.56 -0.37 2.34
N VAL A 220 -11.28 -1.49 2.47
CA VAL A 220 -11.92 -1.90 3.72
C VAL A 220 -10.88 -2.12 4.82
N PHE A 221 -9.74 -2.73 4.51
CA PHE A 221 -8.61 -2.86 5.45
C PHE A 221 -8.15 -1.50 5.96
N TYR A 222 -7.95 -0.51 5.08
CA TYR A 222 -7.62 0.85 5.50
C TYR A 222 -8.71 1.41 6.44
N GLY A 223 -9.99 1.22 6.11
CA GLY A 223 -11.11 1.63 6.95
C GLY A 223 -11.06 1.05 8.37
N THR A 224 -10.49 -0.15 8.56
CA THR A 224 -10.36 -0.73 9.91
C THR A 224 -9.47 0.09 10.84
N PHE A 225 -8.54 0.92 10.34
CA PHE A 225 -7.69 1.78 11.19
C PHE A 225 -8.47 2.83 11.95
N THR A 226 -9.74 3.08 11.58
CA THR A 226 -10.66 3.91 12.35
C THR A 226 -10.78 3.42 13.80
N TYR A 227 -10.70 2.11 14.04
CA TYR A 227 -10.72 1.52 15.38
C TYR A 227 -9.58 2.08 16.25
N GLU A 228 -8.33 2.04 15.77
CA GLU A 228 -7.20 2.54 16.53
C GLU A 228 -7.03 4.04 16.51
N PHE A 229 -7.41 4.71 15.41
CA PHE A 229 -7.24 6.16 15.30
C PHE A 229 -8.19 6.93 16.22
N GLY A 230 -9.23 6.26 16.72
CA GLY A 230 -10.07 6.80 17.80
C GLY A 230 -9.33 7.07 19.11
N ALA A 231 -8.18 6.41 19.33
CA ALA A 231 -7.33 6.62 20.49
C ALA A 231 -6.21 7.66 20.28
N VAL A 232 -5.95 8.10 19.04
CA VAL A 232 -4.82 8.99 18.71
C VAL A 232 -5.12 10.44 19.09
N ASN A 233 -4.40 10.98 20.06
CA ASN A 233 -4.54 12.37 20.54
C ASN A 233 -3.45 13.31 19.95
N ASN A 234 -3.50 14.60 20.29
CA ASN A 234 -2.52 15.58 19.84
C ASN A 234 -1.11 15.33 20.39
N ASP A 235 -0.98 14.68 21.54
CA ASP A 235 0.30 14.41 22.21
C ASP A 235 1.11 13.34 21.46
N THR A 236 0.44 12.31 20.91
CA THR A 236 1.05 11.30 20.02
C THR A 236 1.74 11.97 18.81
N MET A 237 1.12 13.00 18.23
CA MET A 237 1.70 13.72 17.10
C MET A 237 2.91 14.57 17.49
N VAL A 238 2.84 15.25 18.63
CA VAL A 238 3.97 16.05 19.15
C VAL A 238 5.16 15.14 19.46
N ALA A 239 4.92 13.96 20.05
CA ALA A 239 5.96 12.97 20.31
C ALA A 239 6.65 12.47 19.02
N ALA A 240 5.88 12.23 17.96
CA ALA A 240 6.42 11.84 16.65
C ALA A 240 7.28 12.95 16.01
N LEU A 241 6.82 14.20 16.07
CA LEU A 241 7.54 15.38 15.57
C LEU A 241 8.78 15.71 16.40
N GLN A 242 8.76 15.48 17.71
CA GLN A 242 9.93 15.70 18.58
C GLN A 242 10.99 14.60 18.38
N SER A 243 10.57 13.34 18.20
CA SER A 243 11.47 12.23 17.86
C SER A 243 12.21 12.45 16.53
N SER A 244 11.58 13.09 15.55
CA SER A 244 12.25 13.44 14.29
C SER A 244 13.21 14.63 14.45
N ARG A 245 12.85 15.62 15.29
CA ARG A 245 13.71 16.78 15.61
C ARG A 245 15.00 16.38 16.33
N HIS A 246 14.92 15.49 17.31
CA HIS A 246 16.11 14.97 18.00
C HIS A 246 17.04 14.18 17.06
N ARG A 247 16.49 13.55 16.02
CA ARG A 247 17.24 12.85 14.97
C ARG A 247 17.95 13.81 14.01
N SER A 248 17.36 14.97 13.73
CA SER A 248 18.00 16.01 12.90
C SER A 248 19.14 16.73 13.64
N SER A 249 19.04 16.93 14.96
CA SER A 249 20.11 17.53 15.75
C SER A 249 21.30 16.57 15.99
N GLY A 250 21.08 15.25 16.00
CA GLY A 250 22.15 14.26 16.15
C GLY A 250 23.02 14.05 14.90
N VAL A 251 22.51 14.38 13.70
CA VAL A 251 23.25 14.25 12.44
C VAL A 251 24.18 15.45 12.19
N ILE A 252 23.88 16.62 12.75
CA ILE A 252 24.70 17.84 12.56
C ILE A 252 25.96 17.86 13.46
N ILE A 253 26.00 17.07 14.54
CA ILE A 253 27.16 17.04 15.45
C ILE A 253 28.28 16.09 14.96
N GLY A 254 28.06 15.32 13.88
CA GLY A 254 29.04 14.35 13.35
C GLY A 254 29.94 14.84 12.21
N ALA A 255 29.71 16.04 11.66
CA ALA A 255 30.41 16.52 10.46
C ALA A 255 30.98 17.92 10.67
N GLY A 256 32.06 18.04 11.46
CA GLY A 256 32.75 19.32 11.57
C GLY A 256 33.75 19.40 12.71
N SER A 257 34.94 18.80 12.53
CA SER A 257 36.17 19.32 13.15
C SER A 257 37.40 18.67 12.52
N ARG A 258 37.75 19.13 11.31
CA ARG A 258 39.12 19.05 10.79
C ARG A 258 39.72 20.44 10.95
N GLY A 259 40.71 20.60 11.82
CA GLY A 259 41.52 21.82 11.89
C GLY A 259 42.35 21.96 13.16
N GLY A 260 43.68 21.81 13.02
CA GLY A 260 44.63 22.74 13.65
C GLY A 260 45.38 22.32 14.92
N ALA A 261 46.55 21.70 14.72
CA ALA A 261 47.86 21.96 15.35
C ALA A 261 48.05 22.07 16.89
N LEU A 262 49.01 21.30 17.43
CA LEU A 262 50.30 21.83 17.95
C LEU A 262 51.24 20.70 18.45
N SER A 263 52.48 20.74 17.94
CA SER A 263 53.82 20.42 18.49
C SER A 263 54.01 19.46 19.68
N GLY A 264 55.00 18.57 19.56
CA GLY A 264 55.68 17.95 20.72
C GLY A 264 56.48 16.69 20.41
N SER A 265 57.74 16.85 19.98
CA SER A 265 58.73 15.77 19.81
C SER A 265 59.45 15.40 21.11
N SER A 266 59.49 14.13 21.50
CA SER A 266 60.60 13.56 22.29
C SER A 266 60.65 12.02 22.25
N LEU A 267 61.88 11.51 22.18
CA LEU A 267 62.34 10.12 22.11
C LEU A 267 61.82 9.18 23.21
N GLY A 268 61.73 7.89 22.91
CA GLY A 268 61.72 6.79 23.89
C GLY A 268 61.34 5.44 23.25
N GLY A 269 62.24 4.46 23.29
CA GLY A 269 62.15 3.24 22.47
C GLY A 269 61.46 2.01 23.09
N ALA A 270 61.68 0.90 22.37
CA ALA A 270 61.46 -0.52 22.68
C ALA A 270 60.25 -1.25 22.02
N LYS A 271 60.61 -2.03 20.97
CA LYS A 271 60.22 -3.42 20.61
C LYS A 271 58.87 -3.97 21.11
N ALA A 272 58.00 -4.42 20.18
CA ALA A 272 57.73 -5.85 19.89
C ALA A 272 56.46 -6.12 19.04
N LEU A 273 56.66 -6.93 17.99
CA LEU A 273 55.84 -8.02 17.39
C LEU A 273 54.44 -7.80 16.74
N LYS A 274 54.42 -8.19 15.44
CA LYS A 274 53.46 -9.04 14.67
C LYS A 274 51.98 -8.61 14.44
N SER A 275 51.61 -8.62 13.16
CA SER A 275 50.24 -8.63 12.55
C SER A 275 49.94 -10.07 12.02
N PRO A 276 48.79 -10.46 11.39
CA PRO A 276 47.48 -9.81 11.16
C PRO A 276 46.22 -10.69 11.43
N GLY A 277 45.01 -10.12 11.27
CA GLY A 277 43.72 -10.82 11.04
C GLY A 277 42.72 -10.65 12.20
N GLY A 278 41.41 -10.46 12.03
CA GLY A 278 40.51 -10.41 10.90
C GLY A 278 39.07 -10.31 11.47
N SER A 279 38.16 -9.70 10.71
CA SER A 279 36.69 -9.67 10.86
C SER A 279 36.07 -9.19 12.19
N SER A 280 35.48 -7.98 12.18
CA SER A 280 34.40 -7.60 13.08
C SER A 280 33.12 -7.42 12.27
N THR A 281 32.31 -8.47 12.18
CA THR A 281 30.92 -8.39 11.73
C THR A 281 30.04 -8.39 12.98
N SER A 282 29.71 -7.18 13.45
CA SER A 282 28.70 -6.96 14.50
C SER A 282 27.36 -6.74 13.81
N THR A 283 26.49 -7.74 13.82
CA THR A 283 25.04 -7.55 13.63
C THR A 283 24.35 -8.23 14.79
N HIS A 284 24.17 -7.49 15.88
CA HIS A 284 23.27 -7.87 16.96
C HIS A 284 21.82 -7.83 16.44
N LEU A 285 21.31 -9.00 16.05
CA LEU A 285 19.88 -9.31 16.03
C LEU A 285 19.49 -9.70 17.45
N ASN A 286 18.65 -8.90 18.10
CA ASN A 286 17.86 -9.37 19.25
C ASN A 286 16.54 -8.59 19.29
N CYS A 287 15.48 -9.22 18.76
CA CYS A 287 14.12 -8.99 19.21
C CYS A 287 13.71 -10.31 19.85
N ASN A 288 13.86 -10.42 21.17
CA ASN A 288 13.37 -11.56 21.92
C ASN A 288 11.85 -11.41 22.06
N PRO A 289 11.03 -12.39 21.66
CA PRO A 289 9.67 -12.49 22.15
C PRO A 289 9.74 -13.14 23.55
N GLU A 290 9.28 -12.44 24.57
CA GLU A 290 9.06 -13.08 25.86
C GLU A 290 7.98 -14.17 25.70
N SER A 291 8.35 -15.37 26.13
CA SER A 291 7.50 -16.55 26.26
C SER A 291 6.29 -16.22 27.15
N ILE A 292 5.08 -16.27 26.58
CA ILE A 292 3.88 -16.51 27.36
C ILE A 292 3.42 -17.94 27.06
N ALA A 293 3.85 -18.83 27.94
CA ALA A 293 3.15 -20.07 28.20
C ALA A 293 2.05 -19.77 29.24
N MET A 294 0.78 -20.03 28.91
CA MET A 294 -0.13 -20.85 29.71
C MET A 294 -1.56 -20.84 29.15
N LEU A 295 -2.05 -22.07 28.90
CA LEU A 295 -3.43 -22.58 28.89
C LEU A 295 -4.48 -21.89 28.01
#